data_AF-A0A7C4T1T7-F1
#
_entry.id   AF-A0A7C4T1T7-F1
#
_cell.length_a   1.000
_cell.length_b   1.000
_cell.length_c   1.000
_cell.angle_alpha   90.00
_cell.angle_beta   90.00
_cell.angle_gamma   90.00
#
_symmetry.space_group_name_H-M   'P 1'
#
loop_
_entity.id
_entity.type
_entity.pdbx_description
1 polymer ?
#
loop_
_entity_poly.entity_id
_entity_poly.type
_entity_poly.pdbx_seq_one_letter_code
_entity_poly.pdbx_strand_id
1 'polypeptide(L)' 'MFTKDDYREYLALVERTEKKMFDLLTGFIENLQDERLKGVLAGIKRDEERHSHMVRELLESLK' A
#
# COMPACT_ATOMS: atom_id res chain seq x y z
N MET A 1 -14.45 20.20 10.87
CA MET A 1 -13.84 20.52 9.57
C MET A 1 -12.41 20.00 9.64
N PHE A 2 -12.01 19.11 8.73
CA PHE A 2 -10.64 18.56 8.75
C PHE A 2 -9.64 19.61 8.27
N THR A 3 -8.52 19.71 8.96
CA THR A 3 -7.40 20.61 8.65
C THR A 3 -6.45 19.96 7.64
N LYS A 4 -5.57 20.75 7.03
CA LYS A 4 -4.50 20.25 6.14
C LYS A 4 -3.60 19.23 6.87
N ASP A 5 -3.38 19.42 8.17
CA ASP A 5 -2.58 18.52 8.98
C ASP A 5 -3.31 17.21 9.30
N ASP A 6 -4.63 17.25 9.54
CA ASP A 6 -5.45 16.03 9.71
C ASP A 6 -5.37 15.13 8.46
N TYR A 7 -5.41 15.73 7.26
CA TYR A 7 -5.26 14.98 6.01
C TYR A 7 -3.85 14.40 5.85
N ARG A 8 -2.80 15.14 6.23
CA ARG A 8 -1.41 14.64 6.18
C ARG A 8 -1.21 13.46 7.11
N GLU A 9 -1.71 13.55 8.35
CA GLU A 9 -1.61 12.45 9.31
C GLU A 9 -2.34 11.19 8.82
N TYR A 10 -3.55 11.37 8.31
CA TYR A 10 -4.33 10.28 7.73
C TYR A 10 -3.61 9.64 6.53
N LEU A 11 -3.14 10.42 5.57
CA LEU A 11 -2.44 9.88 4.40
C LEU A 11 -1.11 9.23 4.76
N ALA A 12 -0.39 9.76 5.76
CA ALA A 12 0.82 9.11 6.27
C ALA A 12 0.50 7.76 6.95
N LEU A 13 -0.64 7.62 7.61
CA LEU A 13 -1.11 6.34 8.14
C LEU A 13 -1.46 5.36 7.01
N VAL A 14 -2.13 5.83 5.95
CA VAL A 14 -2.44 5.01 4.78
C VAL A 14 -1.16 4.53 4.10
N GLU A 15 -0.20 5.41 3.83
CA GLU A 15 1.08 5.04 3.18
C GLU A 15 1.81 3.92 3.95
N ARG A 16 1.86 4.04 5.29
CA ARG A 16 2.47 3.02 6.15
C ARG A 16 1.72 1.68 6.09
N THR A 17 0.40 1.73 5.98
CA THR A 17 -0.46 0.53 5.91
C THR A 17 -0.24 -0.20 4.59
N GLU A 18 -0.32 0.50 3.47
CA GLU A 18 -0.10 -0.04 2.12
C GLU A 18 1.30 -0.69 2.02
N LYS A 19 2.33 0.00 2.54
CA LYS A 19 3.69 -0.55 2.56
C LYS A 19 3.80 -1.83 3.40
N LYS A 20 3.16 -1.86 4.57
CA LYS A 20 3.16 -3.06 5.42
C LYS A 20 2.46 -4.23 4.73
N MET A 21 1.36 -3.97 4.02
CA MET A 21 0.64 -4.98 3.24
C MET A 21 1.50 -5.52 2.10
N PHE A 22 2.20 -4.64 1.38
CA PHE A 22 3.15 -5.03 0.34
C PHE A 22 4.25 -5.96 0.89
N ASP A 23 4.86 -5.61 2.03
CA ASP A 23 5.93 -6.40 2.64
C ASP A 23 5.41 -7.79 3.08
N LEU A 24 4.22 -7.85 3.69
CA LEU A 24 3.57 -9.10 4.06
C LEU A 24 3.28 -9.99 2.85
N LEU A 25 2.69 -9.41 1.79
CA LEU A 25 2.38 -10.13 0.55
C LEU A 25 3.65 -10.67 -0.11
N THR A 26 4.74 -9.91 -0.07
CA THR A 26 6.04 -10.36 -0.59
C THR A 26 6.51 -11.64 0.10
N GLY A 27 6.53 -11.65 1.44
CA GLY A 27 6.93 -12.83 2.21
C GLY A 27 6.01 -14.04 2.04
N PHE A 28 4.69 -13.81 1.89
CA PHE A 28 3.74 -14.90 1.62
C PHE A 28 3.95 -15.52 0.23
N ILE A 29 4.15 -14.70 -0.79
CA ILE A 29 4.29 -15.15 -2.18
C ILE A 29 5.56 -15.99 -2.36
N GLU A 30 6.66 -15.64 -1.71
CA GLU A 30 7.94 -16.35 -1.83
C GLU A 30 7.86 -17.83 -1.43
N ASN A 31 7.00 -18.16 -0.47
CA ASN A 31 6.90 -19.50 0.09
C ASN A 31 5.66 -20.27 -0.41
N LEU A 32 4.85 -19.67 -1.27
CA LEU A 32 3.57 -20.23 -1.69
C LEU A 32 3.71 -21.18 -2.88
N GLN A 33 3.26 -22.42 -2.69
CA GLN A 33 3.28 -23.48 -3.72
C GLN A 33 2.04 -23.46 -4.63
N ASP A 34 0.92 -22.91 -4.17
CA ASP A 34 -0.30 -22.79 -4.97
C ASP A 34 -0.18 -21.64 -5.97
N GLU A 35 0.06 -21.97 -7.24
CA GLU A 35 0.25 -21.01 -8.32
C GLU A 35 -0.99 -20.14 -8.60
N ARG A 36 -2.20 -20.65 -8.37
CA ARG A 36 -3.42 -19.85 -8.54
C ARG A 36 -3.49 -18.78 -7.46
N LEU A 37 -3.30 -19.18 -6.19
CA LEU A 37 -3.31 -18.24 -5.08
C LEU A 37 -2.16 -17.24 -5.19
N LYS A 38 -0.99 -17.68 -5.66
CA LYS A 38 0.17 -16.83 -5.95
C LYS A 38 -0.14 -15.76 -6.99
N GLY A 39 -0.84 -16.13 -8.08
CA GLY A 39 -1.29 -15.17 -9.09
C GLY A 39 -2.23 -14.11 -8.52
N VAL A 40 -3.19 -14.51 -7.68
CA VAL A 40 -4.12 -13.58 -7.02
C VAL A 40 -3.38 -12.64 -6.07
N LEU A 41 -2.53 -13.18 -5.19
CA LEU A 41 -1.76 -12.38 -4.23
C LEU A 41 -0.76 -11.44 -4.92
N ALA A 42 -0.17 -11.87 -6.04
CA ALA A 42 0.69 -11.01 -6.84
C ALA A 42 -0.07 -9.84 -7.48
N GLY A 43 -1.33 -10.05 -7.86
CA GLY A 43 -2.23 -8.98 -8.30
C GLY A 43 -2.47 -7.96 -7.20
N ILE A 44 -2.89 -8.43 -6.01
CA ILE A 44 -3.11 -7.58 -4.84
C ILE A 44 -1.84 -6.80 -4.49
N LYS A 45 -0.67 -7.45 -4.47
CA LYS A 45 0.62 -6.80 -4.18
C LYS A 45 0.91 -5.61 -5.12
N ARG A 46 0.56 -5.72 -6.41
CA ARG A 46 0.73 -4.61 -7.37
C ARG A 46 -0.24 -3.48 -7.11
N ASP A 47 -1.46 -3.80 -6.67
CA ASP A 47 -2.44 -2.78 -6.30
C ASP A 47 -1.98 -1.99 -5.06
N GLU A 48 -1.46 -2.66 -4.03
CA GLU A 48 -0.89 -1.99 -2.83
C GLU A 48 0.30 -1.07 -3.20
N GLU A 49 1.16 -1.50 -4.12
CA GLU A 49 2.27 -0.67 -4.64
C GLU A 49 1.74 0.59 -5.33
N ARG A 50 0.72 0.44 -6.17
CA ARG A 50 0.06 1.56 -6.85
C ARG A 50 -0.61 2.50 -5.86
N HIS A 51 -1.33 1.98 -4.87
CA HIS A 51 -1.97 2.80 -3.83
C HIS A 51 -0.93 3.58 -3.02
N SER A 52 0.16 2.93 -2.60
CA SER A 52 1.26 3.60 -1.90
C SER A 52 1.83 4.76 -2.72
N HIS A 53 2.01 4.57 -4.03
CA HIS A 53 2.45 5.64 -4.93
C HIS A 53 1.45 6.81 -5.00
N MET A 54 0.16 6.53 -5.22
CA MET A 54 -0.89 7.56 -5.27
C MET A 54 -0.98 8.36 -3.96
N VAL A 55 -0.86 7.68 -2.81
CA VAL A 55 -0.88 8.34 -1.49
C VAL A 55 0.33 9.24 -1.30
N ARG A 56 1.51 8.82 -1.78
CA ARG A 56 2.72 9.64 -1.75
C ARG A 56 2.58 10.90 -2.62
N GLU A 57 2.04 10.78 -3.83
CA GLU A 57 1.77 11.95 -4.69
C GLU A 57 0.81 12.93 -4.01
N LEU A 58 -0.25 12.43 -3.35
CA LEU A 58 -1.15 13.27 -2.57
C LEU A 58 -0.42 13.97 -1.41
N LEU A 59 0.39 13.25 -0.63
CA LEU A 59 1.17 13.82 0.46
C LEU A 59 2.11 14.93 -0.02
N GLU A 60 2.73 14.76 -1.19
CA GLU A 60 3.58 15.77 -1.82
C GLU A 60 2.80 17.00 -2.29
N SER A 61 1.60 16.81 -2.84
CA SER A 61 0.71 17.92 -3.21
C SER A 61 0.24 18.73 -2.00
N LEU A 62 0.19 18.08 -0.84
CA LEU A 62 -0.13 18.69 0.44
C LEU A 62 1.09 19.27 1.15
N LYS A 63 2.31 19.28 0.59
CA LYS A 63 3.43 20.04 1.20
C LYS A 63 3.15 21.55 1.18
#